data_AF-A0A6I1JSB2-F1
#
_entry.id   AF-A0A6I1JSB2-F1
#
_cell.length_a   1.000
_cell.length_b   1.000
_cell.length_c   1.000
_cell.angle_alpha   90.00
_cell.angle_beta   90.00
_cell.angle_gamma   90.00
#
_symmetry.space_group_name_H-M   'P 1'
#
loop_
_entity.id
_entity.type
_entity.pdbx_description
1 polymer ?
#
loop_
_entity_poly.entity_id
_entity_poly.type
_entity_poly.pdbx_seq_one_letter_code
_entity_poly.pdbx_strand_id
1 'polypeptide(L)'
;MPFVRNAVLAAVFGFLLPASDLAMAQVQTPSVPVLAPHRAVYDLRLDGRRPARGIDQVRGRILFETSGNRCEGFTTTFRQVVEMAMNGNSVVMDLRTSHFEEGDGSGFRFTSRSTQNGQPHLETEGSATRGPDRGQGL
;
A
#
# COMPACT_ATOMS: atom_id res chain seq x y z
N MET A 1 5.10 -87.02 14.48
CA MET A 1 5.98 -87.45 13.37
C MET A 1 5.05 -87.91 12.26
N PRO A 2 5.03 -87.25 11.08
CA PRO A 2 6.18 -87.15 10.18
C PRO A 2 6.56 -85.72 9.76
N PHE A 3 7.83 -85.62 9.39
CA PHE A 3 8.53 -84.49 8.79
C PHE A 3 8.09 -84.27 7.34
N VAL A 4 7.92 -83.01 6.95
CA VAL A 4 8.05 -82.60 5.55
C VAL A 4 9.02 -81.41 5.50
N ARG A 5 10.17 -81.68 4.89
CA ARG A 5 11.20 -80.70 4.47
C ARG A 5 10.61 -79.82 3.38
N ASN A 6 10.79 -78.51 3.47
CA ASN A 6 10.74 -77.65 2.28
C ASN A 6 11.89 -76.62 2.30
N ALA A 7 12.49 -76.48 1.13
CA ALA A 7 13.77 -75.87 0.85
C ALA A 7 13.76 -74.34 1.01
N VAL A 8 14.85 -73.79 1.54
CA VAL A 8 15.14 -72.35 1.53
C VAL A 8 15.63 -71.99 0.12
N LEU A 9 14.81 -71.33 -0.68
CA LEU A 9 15.29 -70.53 -1.81
C LEU A 9 15.70 -69.15 -1.27
N ALA A 10 17.00 -68.88 -1.26
CA ALA A 10 17.52 -67.54 -1.01
C ALA A 10 17.27 -66.65 -2.24
N ALA A 11 16.27 -65.78 -2.16
CA ALA A 11 16.10 -64.69 -3.12
C ALA A 11 17.06 -63.55 -2.72
N VAL A 12 18.07 -63.31 -3.55
CA VAL A 12 18.93 -62.12 -3.48
C VAL A 12 18.06 -60.91 -3.83
N PHE A 13 17.55 -60.21 -2.82
CA PHE A 13 16.88 -58.92 -3.00
C PHE A 13 17.97 -57.86 -3.26
N GLY A 14 18.07 -57.43 -4.53
CA GLY A 14 18.86 -56.26 -4.90
C GLY A 14 18.32 -55.03 -4.17
N PHE A 15 19.12 -54.50 -3.25
CA PHE A 15 18.82 -53.29 -2.51
C PHE A 15 19.02 -52.08 -3.44
N LEU A 16 17.97 -51.70 -4.17
CA LEU A 16 17.90 -50.39 -4.84
C LEU A 16 17.77 -49.32 -3.75
N LEU A 17 18.86 -48.62 -3.47
CA LEU A 17 18.85 -47.38 -2.69
C LEU A 17 17.96 -46.37 -3.42
N PRO A 18 16.84 -45.89 -2.84
CA PRO A 18 16.15 -44.75 -3.41
C PRO A 18 17.11 -43.55 -3.29
N ALA A 19 17.49 -42.98 -4.43
CA ALA A 19 18.11 -41.67 -4.45
C ALA A 19 17.09 -40.70 -3.85
N SER A 20 17.30 -40.33 -2.59
CA SER A 20 16.56 -39.25 -1.97
C SER A 20 16.88 -37.98 -2.75
N ASP A 21 15.98 -37.57 -3.62
CA ASP A 21 15.98 -36.23 -4.18
C ASP A 21 15.95 -35.25 -3.01
N LEU A 22 17.10 -34.67 -2.69
CA LEU A 22 17.20 -33.46 -1.88
C LEU A 22 16.49 -32.36 -2.68
N ALA A 23 15.18 -32.26 -2.49
CA ALA A 23 14.41 -31.12 -2.94
C ALA A 23 15.00 -29.89 -2.25
N MET A 24 15.86 -29.17 -2.96
CA MET A 24 16.34 -27.86 -2.55
C MET A 24 15.11 -26.96 -2.47
N ALA A 25 14.61 -26.72 -1.26
CA ALA A 25 13.60 -25.73 -1.01
C ALA A 25 14.13 -24.37 -1.49
N GLN A 26 13.60 -23.88 -2.61
CA GLN A 26 13.95 -22.55 -3.10
C GLN A 26 13.41 -21.55 -2.07
N VAL A 27 14.31 -20.91 -1.33
CA VAL A 27 13.98 -19.77 -0.49
C VAL A 27 13.54 -18.66 -1.43
N GLN A 28 12.23 -18.46 -1.54
CA GLN A 28 11.67 -17.29 -2.22
C GLN A 28 11.93 -16.08 -1.32
N THR A 29 12.93 -15.28 -1.66
CA THR A 29 13.10 -13.97 -1.04
C THR A 29 11.87 -13.13 -1.41
N PRO A 30 11.10 -12.61 -0.44
CA PRO A 30 9.97 -11.76 -0.76
C PRO A 30 10.47 -10.57 -1.56
N SER A 31 9.94 -10.39 -2.78
CA SER A 31 10.22 -9.21 -3.58
C SER A 31 9.68 -8.00 -2.83
N VAL A 32 10.56 -7.06 -2.46
CA VAL A 32 10.11 -5.79 -1.87
C VAL A 32 9.21 -5.09 -2.89
N PRO A 33 7.93 -4.83 -2.56
CA PRO A 33 7.01 -4.20 -3.50
C PRO A 33 7.57 -2.84 -3.93
N VAL A 34 7.54 -2.59 -5.23
CA VAL A 34 8.01 -1.32 -5.81
C VAL A 34 6.82 -0.41 -5.99
N LEU A 35 6.89 0.79 -5.43
CA LEU A 35 5.90 1.82 -5.70
C LEU A 35 6.10 2.32 -7.13
N ALA A 36 5.16 1.97 -8.01
CA ALA A 36 5.18 2.42 -9.40
C ALA A 36 4.67 3.87 -9.49
N PRO A 37 5.36 4.74 -10.24
CA PRO A 37 4.81 6.04 -10.62
C PRO A 37 3.47 5.87 -11.35
N HIS A 38 2.47 6.62 -10.92
CA HIS A 38 1.14 6.54 -11.52
C HIS A 38 0.32 7.79 -11.20
N ARG A 39 -0.80 7.92 -11.92
CA ARG A 39 -1.79 8.97 -11.72
C ARG A 39 -3.17 8.36 -11.67
N ALA A 40 -3.90 8.63 -10.59
CA ALA A 40 -5.24 8.15 -10.36
C ALA A 40 -6.21 9.32 -10.19
N VAL A 41 -7.41 9.17 -10.75
CA VAL A 41 -8.51 10.13 -10.61
C VAL A 41 -9.70 9.40 -10.01
N TYR A 42 -10.26 9.93 -8.92
CA TYR A 42 -11.40 9.34 -8.22
C TYR A 42 -12.56 10.31 -8.21
N ASP A 43 -13.76 9.84 -8.55
CA ASP A 43 -14.99 10.61 -8.36
C ASP A 43 -15.57 10.34 -6.97
N LEU A 44 -15.95 11.42 -6.29
CA LEU A 44 -16.53 11.39 -4.94
C LEU A 44 -18.02 11.65 -4.99
N ARG A 45 -18.77 10.88 -4.21
CA ARG A 45 -20.22 11.03 -4.00
C ARG A 45 -20.57 10.76 -2.55
N LEU A 46 -21.65 11.38 -2.07
CA LEU A 46 -22.20 11.09 -0.75
C LEU A 46 -22.69 9.64 -0.68
N ASP A 47 -22.29 8.90 0.35
CA ASP A 47 -22.85 7.58 0.65
C ASP A 47 -24.22 7.73 1.32
N GLY A 48 -25.29 7.51 0.55
CA GLY A 48 -26.66 7.64 1.03
C GLY A 48 -27.07 6.62 2.11
N ARG A 49 -26.25 5.61 2.42
CA ARG A 49 -26.52 4.66 3.52
C ARG A 49 -26.19 5.23 4.89
N ARG A 50 -25.46 6.36 4.96
CA ARG A 50 -25.03 7.00 6.22
C ARG A 50 -25.71 8.36 6.36
N PRO A 51 -26.28 8.68 7.54
CA PRO A 51 -26.89 9.99 7.75
C PRO A 51 -25.81 11.08 7.72
N ALA A 52 -25.97 12.05 6.82
CA ALA A 52 -25.18 13.28 6.76
C ALA A 52 -26.09 14.47 7.10
N ARG A 53 -26.12 14.87 8.39
CA ARG A 53 -27.01 15.93 8.85
C ARG A 53 -26.63 17.27 8.21
N GLY A 54 -27.60 17.95 7.61
CA GLY A 54 -27.43 19.28 7.01
C GLY A 54 -26.63 19.29 5.70
N ILE A 55 -26.38 18.11 5.09
CA ILE A 55 -25.73 17.98 3.79
C ILE A 55 -26.71 17.26 2.86
N ASP A 56 -27.15 17.96 1.84
CA ASP A 56 -28.12 17.46 0.86
C ASP A 56 -27.42 16.62 -0.22
N GLN A 57 -26.22 17.06 -0.63
CA GLN A 57 -25.45 16.42 -1.69
C GLN A 57 -23.96 16.68 -1.51
N VAL A 58 -23.14 15.69 -1.88
CA VAL A 58 -21.70 15.86 -2.07
C VAL A 58 -21.30 15.31 -3.42
N ARG A 59 -20.54 16.10 -4.18
CA ARG A 59 -19.88 15.68 -5.41
C ARG A 59 -18.46 16.20 -5.41
N GLY A 60 -17.53 15.44 -5.98
CA GLY A 60 -16.16 15.91 -6.02
C GLY A 60 -15.26 14.98 -6.81
N ARG A 61 -13.98 15.34 -6.81
CA ARG A 61 -12.93 14.58 -7.47
C ARG A 61 -11.62 14.70 -6.71
N ILE A 62 -10.89 13.59 -6.71
CA ILE A 62 -9.51 13.53 -6.25
C ILE A 62 -8.61 13.25 -7.45
N LEU A 63 -7.50 13.97 -7.56
CA LEU A 63 -6.34 13.62 -8.35
C LEU A 63 -5.23 13.23 -7.40
N PHE A 64 -4.67 12.04 -7.57
CA PHE A 64 -3.51 11.55 -6.82
C PHE A 64 -2.43 11.15 -7.82
N GLU A 65 -1.24 11.74 -7.68
CA GLU A 65 -0.11 11.45 -8.54
C GLU A 65 1.11 11.11 -7.69
N THR A 66 1.77 10.02 -8.06
CA THR A 66 3.03 9.59 -7.47
C THR A 66 4.08 9.51 -8.56
N SER A 67 5.26 10.07 -8.30
CA SER A 67 6.43 10.00 -9.17
C SER A 67 7.71 9.75 -8.37
N GLY A 68 8.80 9.48 -9.09
CA GLY A 68 10.10 9.19 -8.49
C GLY A 68 10.34 7.70 -8.27
N ASN A 69 11.39 7.39 -7.51
CA ASN A 69 11.87 6.04 -7.25
C ASN A 69 12.75 6.00 -5.99
N ARG A 70 13.22 4.81 -5.62
CA ARG A 70 14.03 4.59 -4.40
C ARG A 70 15.38 5.32 -4.40
N CYS A 71 15.91 5.68 -5.56
CA CYS A 71 17.20 6.37 -5.66
C CYS A 71 17.03 7.89 -5.59
N GLU A 72 16.00 8.43 -6.24
CA GLU A 72 15.75 9.87 -6.36
C GLU A 72 14.83 10.42 -5.27
N GLY A 73 14.11 9.55 -4.56
CA GLY A 73 13.01 9.92 -3.68
C GLY A 73 11.67 9.89 -4.39
N PHE A 74 10.61 10.12 -3.62
CA PHE A 74 9.22 10.05 -4.07
C PHE A 74 8.55 11.40 -3.95
N THR A 75 7.87 11.83 -5.02
CA THR A 75 6.97 12.97 -4.97
C THR A 75 5.54 12.49 -5.04
N THR A 76 4.67 13.00 -4.16
CA THR A 76 3.24 12.75 -4.20
C THR A 76 2.48 14.06 -4.23
N THR A 77 1.58 14.21 -5.21
CA THR A 77 0.65 15.34 -5.25
C THR A 77 -0.77 14.85 -5.10
N PHE A 78 -1.58 15.60 -4.35
CA PHE A 78 -2.98 15.32 -4.14
C PHE A 78 -3.79 16.60 -4.35
N ARG A 79 -4.82 16.53 -5.18
CA ARG A 79 -5.80 17.60 -5.32
C ARG A 79 -7.20 17.05 -5.13
N GLN A 80 -7.91 17.59 -4.16
CA GLN A 80 -9.30 17.27 -3.91
C GLN A 80 -10.15 18.50 -4.12
N VAL A 81 -11.14 18.42 -5.00
CA VAL A 81 -12.17 19.44 -5.17
C VAL A 81 -13.50 18.80 -4.81
N VAL A 82 -14.17 19.34 -3.80
CA VAL A 82 -15.48 18.86 -3.34
C VAL A 82 -16.45 20.01 -3.27
N GLU A 83 -17.65 19.78 -3.76
CA GLU A 83 -18.79 20.67 -3.62
C GLU A 83 -19.84 20.00 -2.73
N MET A 84 -20.29 20.72 -1.72
CA MET A 84 -21.28 20.29 -0.75
C MET A 84 -22.49 21.21 -0.82
N ALA A 85 -23.67 20.64 -1.08
CA ALA A 85 -24.94 21.33 -0.95
C ALA A 85 -25.45 21.20 0.48
N MET A 86 -25.79 22.31 1.12
CA MET A 86 -26.21 22.39 2.52
C MET A 86 -27.34 23.41 2.68
N ASN A 87 -28.55 22.95 2.95
CA ASN A 87 -29.72 23.80 3.22
C ASN A 87 -29.96 24.85 2.10
N GLY A 88 -29.80 24.43 0.84
CA GLY A 88 -29.95 25.31 -0.33
C GLY A 88 -28.72 26.17 -0.69
N ASN A 89 -27.65 26.14 0.11
CA ASN A 89 -26.37 26.78 -0.22
C ASN A 89 -25.36 25.76 -0.77
N SER A 90 -24.35 26.22 -1.49
CA SER A 90 -23.24 25.39 -1.98
C SER A 90 -21.90 25.90 -1.43
N VAL A 91 -21.08 24.97 -0.96
CA VAL A 91 -19.71 25.23 -0.48
C VAL A 91 -18.74 24.39 -1.29
N VAL A 92 -17.75 25.05 -1.92
CA VAL A 92 -16.67 24.41 -2.66
C VAL A 92 -15.40 24.43 -1.82
N MET A 93 -14.77 23.28 -1.62
CA MET A 93 -13.48 23.12 -0.99
C MET A 93 -12.47 22.57 -2.02
N ASP A 94 -11.37 23.29 -2.27
CA ASP A 94 -10.22 22.83 -3.07
C ASP A 94 -9.02 22.68 -2.13
N LEU A 95 -8.57 21.44 -1.90
CA LEU A 95 -7.37 21.09 -1.14
C LEU A 95 -6.29 20.62 -2.12
N ARG A 96 -5.10 21.19 -2.01
CA ARG A 96 -3.91 20.81 -2.78
C ARG A 96 -2.76 20.53 -1.83
N THR A 97 -2.18 19.34 -1.94
CA THR A 97 -0.98 18.98 -1.19
C THR A 97 0.11 18.48 -2.13
N SER A 98 1.35 18.74 -1.75
CA SER A 98 2.53 18.18 -2.40
C SER A 98 3.49 17.72 -1.33
N HIS A 99 3.99 16.50 -1.47
CA HIS A 99 4.90 15.86 -0.55
C HIS A 99 6.13 15.37 -1.31
N PHE A 100 7.31 15.51 -0.70
CA PHE A 100 8.52 14.85 -1.14
C PHE A 100 9.09 14.03 0.01
N GLU A 101 9.46 12.79 -0.27
CA GLU A 101 10.13 11.87 0.66
C GLU A 101 11.48 11.43 0.08
N GLU A 102 12.56 11.56 0.84
CA GLU A 102 13.89 11.09 0.45
C GLU A 102 13.88 9.56 0.25
N GLY A 103 14.66 9.04 -0.69
CA GLY A 103 14.64 7.60 -1.03
C GLY A 103 15.07 6.66 0.10
N ASP A 104 15.88 7.18 1.04
CA ASP A 104 16.29 6.49 2.27
C ASP A 104 15.33 6.72 3.46
N GLY A 105 14.26 7.49 3.25
CA GLY A 105 13.26 7.82 4.26
C GLY A 105 13.77 8.74 5.38
N SER A 106 14.90 9.43 5.17
CA SER A 106 15.51 10.32 6.16
C SER A 106 14.80 11.67 6.30
N GLY A 107 14.14 12.12 5.23
CA GLY A 107 13.53 13.45 5.15
C GLY A 107 12.17 13.43 4.46
N PHE A 108 11.30 14.32 4.93
CA PHE A 108 9.96 14.56 4.40
C PHE A 108 9.72 16.07 4.31
N ARG A 109 9.24 16.55 3.16
CA ARG A 109 8.85 17.95 2.94
C ARG A 109 7.42 17.99 2.45
N PHE A 110 6.64 18.94 2.93
CA PHE A 110 5.22 19.02 2.56
C PHE A 110 4.73 20.46 2.42
N THR A 111 3.78 20.64 1.52
CA THR A 111 2.93 21.82 1.43
C THR A 111 1.47 21.37 1.36
N SER A 112 0.59 22.15 1.98
CA SER A 112 -0.86 21.95 1.97
C SER A 112 -1.53 23.31 1.87
N ARG A 113 -2.42 23.46 0.90
CA ARG A 113 -3.20 24.69 0.65
C ARG A 113 -4.65 24.31 0.46
N SER A 114 -5.54 25.00 1.15
CA SER A 114 -6.98 24.84 0.97
C SER A 114 -7.64 26.17 0.69
N THR A 115 -8.65 26.14 -0.18
CA THR A 115 -9.54 27.27 -0.44
C THR A 115 -10.98 26.86 -0.21
N GLN A 116 -11.76 27.76 0.37
CA GLN A 116 -13.21 27.65 0.50
C GLN A 116 -13.86 28.71 -0.38
N ASN A 117 -14.71 28.30 -1.31
CA ASN A 117 -15.36 29.19 -2.28
C ASN A 117 -14.35 30.10 -3.01
N GLY A 118 -13.16 29.56 -3.32
CA GLY A 118 -12.06 30.27 -3.96
C GLY A 118 -11.26 31.21 -3.04
N GLN A 119 -11.68 31.39 -1.79
CA GLN A 119 -10.96 32.19 -0.80
C GLN A 119 -9.95 31.31 -0.03
N PRO A 120 -8.72 31.78 0.22
CA PRO A 120 -7.77 31.07 1.07
C PRO A 120 -8.38 30.71 2.42
N HIS A 121 -8.23 29.46 2.83
CA HIS A 121 -8.77 28.96 4.10
C HIS A 121 -7.64 28.51 5.04
N LEU A 122 -6.74 27.64 4.57
CA LEU A 122 -5.60 27.18 5.35
C LEU A 122 -4.40 26.96 4.44
N GLU A 123 -3.22 27.35 4.90
CA GLU A 123 -1.94 27.03 4.30
C GLU A 123 -0.99 26.49 5.36
N THR A 124 -0.24 25.45 5.03
CA THR A 124 0.77 24.87 5.91
C THR A 124 1.90 24.33 5.05
N GLU A 125 3.13 24.62 5.48
CA GLU A 125 4.35 24.07 4.90
C GLU A 125 5.25 23.59 6.02
N GLY A 126 6.11 22.63 5.72
CA GLY A 126 7.02 22.12 6.72
C GLY A 126 7.94 21.04 6.20
N SER A 127 8.83 20.62 7.10
CA SER A 127 9.71 19.49 6.90
C SER A 127 9.79 18.66 8.17
N ALA A 128 10.07 17.37 8.01
CA ALA A 128 10.33 16.44 9.09
C ALA A 128 11.57 15.60 8.73
N THR A 129 12.36 15.29 9.74
CA THR A 129 13.49 14.36 9.63
C THR A 129 13.25 13.15 10.51
N ARG A 130 13.77 12.00 10.09
CA ARG A 130 13.67 10.77 10.88
C ARG A 130 14.58 10.91 12.11
N GLY A 131 13.97 10.93 13.29
CA GLY A 131 14.70 10.80 14.56
C GLY A 131 15.29 9.39 14.74
N PRO A 132 16.12 9.18 15.78
CA PRO A 132 16.65 7.85 16.08
C PRO A 132 15.54 6.82 16.22
N ASP A 133 15.76 5.62 15.66
CA ASP A 133 14.82 4.52 15.74
C ASP A 133 14.63 4.11 17.20
N ARG A 134 13.50 4.48 17.79
CA ARG A 134 13.08 3.92 19.07
C ARG A 134 12.43 2.59 18.76
N GLY A 135 13.28 1.57 18.56
CA GLY A 135 12.87 0.23 18.19
C GLY A 135 11.63 -0.20 18.97
N GLN A 136 10.57 -0.51 18.26
CA GLN A 136 9.41 -1.17 18.84
C GLN A 136 9.86 -2.60 19.19
N GLY A 137 10.32 -2.77 20.43
CA GLY A 137 10.38 -4.08 21.07
C GLY A 137 8.96 -4.61 21.19
N LEU A 138 8.63 -5.54 20.31
CA LEU A 138 7.61 -6.57 20.54
C LEU A 138 8.35 -7.88 20.79
#